data_AF-A0A6B1GUB3-F1
#
_entry.id   AF-A0A6B1GUB3-F1
#
_cell.length_a   1.000
_cell.length_b   1.000
_cell.length_c   1.000
_cell.angle_alpha   90.00
_cell.angle_beta   90.00
_cell.angle_gamma   90.00
#
_symmetry.space_group_name_H-M   'P 1'
#
loop_
_entity.id
_entity.type
_entity.pdbx_description
1 polymer ?
#
loop_
_entity_poly.entity_id
_entity_poly.type
_entity_poly.pdbx_seq_one_letter_code
_entity_poly.pdbx_strand_id
1 'polypeptide(L)'
;PDPEGPSAKPNALVLFNPATVLAPVDGDPLPTEEQRERFDGLTQRFGAPPESMSPYHHVGDGLPPTIVFHGTADETVAHSTAVRFCDGLRAHETRCDLVSYNGAGHGFFNFGRGEGDERNRMYEDTVYRMDGFLYSLEWLDPKPNPDGTPRKRRTWEDVLGDALKPPPGGTALPRATDDEENAEPPAPGQSRPDGSEEG
;
A
#
# COMPACT_ATOMS: atom_id res chain seq x y z
N PRO A 1 -25.22 -16.06 -11.67
CA PRO A 1 -24.55 -16.74 -10.53
C PRO A 1 -25.57 -17.58 -9.75
N ASP A 2 -25.15 -18.74 -9.24
CA ASP A 2 -25.94 -19.56 -8.33
C ASP A 2 -26.17 -18.76 -7.02
N PRO A 3 -27.42 -18.48 -6.62
CA PRO A 3 -27.70 -17.72 -5.40
C PRO A 3 -27.26 -18.45 -4.11
N GLU A 4 -27.00 -19.75 -4.18
CA GLU A 4 -26.48 -20.55 -3.07
C GLU A 4 -24.97 -20.83 -3.18
N GLY A 5 -24.34 -20.38 -4.27
CA GLY A 5 -22.91 -20.53 -4.50
C GLY A 5 -22.05 -19.55 -3.68
N PRO A 6 -20.75 -19.84 -3.49
CA PRO A 6 -19.85 -18.91 -2.82
C PRO A 6 -19.81 -17.58 -3.57
N SER A 7 -19.93 -16.48 -2.83
CA SER A 7 -19.81 -15.13 -3.39
C SER A 7 -18.45 -14.93 -4.04
N ALA A 8 -18.41 -14.27 -5.20
CA ALA A 8 -17.17 -13.84 -5.84
C ALA A 8 -16.52 -12.63 -5.13
N LYS A 9 -17.21 -12.01 -4.17
CA LYS A 9 -16.70 -10.90 -3.38
C LYS A 9 -15.79 -11.43 -2.26
N PRO A 10 -14.50 -11.04 -2.22
CA PRO A 10 -13.61 -11.46 -1.15
C PRO A 10 -14.02 -10.82 0.19
N ASN A 11 -13.71 -11.49 1.30
CA ASN A 11 -13.99 -10.99 2.65
C ASN A 11 -12.86 -10.10 3.22
N ALA A 12 -11.67 -10.11 2.60
CA ALA A 12 -10.51 -9.27 2.93
C ALA A 12 -9.59 -9.14 1.71
N LEU A 13 -8.80 -8.08 1.65
CA LEU A 13 -7.78 -7.87 0.61
C LEU A 13 -6.40 -7.65 1.22
N VAL A 14 -5.40 -8.31 0.66
CA VAL A 14 -3.98 -8.09 0.97
C VAL A 14 -3.28 -7.80 -0.35
N LEU A 15 -2.82 -6.57 -0.54
CA LEU A 15 -2.35 -6.05 -1.82
C LEU A 15 -0.88 -5.62 -1.74
N PHE A 16 -0.10 -5.97 -2.75
CA PHE A 16 1.33 -5.66 -2.83
C PHE A 16 1.62 -4.86 -4.11
N ASN A 17 2.07 -3.61 -3.96
CA ASN A 17 2.20 -2.60 -5.03
C ASN A 17 1.03 -2.62 -6.05
N PRO A 18 -0.25 -2.57 -5.63
CA PRO A 18 -1.37 -2.71 -6.55
C PRO A 18 -1.53 -1.50 -7.47
N ALA A 19 -1.93 -1.74 -8.73
CA ALA A 19 -2.43 -0.69 -9.61
C ALA A 19 -3.91 -0.41 -9.31
N THR A 20 -4.19 0.64 -8.54
CA THR A 20 -5.54 0.95 -8.02
C THR A 20 -6.23 2.09 -8.75
N VAL A 21 -5.50 2.88 -9.54
CA VAL A 21 -6.06 3.93 -10.40
C VAL A 21 -5.60 3.67 -11.83
N LEU A 22 -6.54 3.28 -12.68
CA LEU A 22 -6.33 2.93 -14.10
C LEU A 22 -7.13 3.83 -15.05
N ALA A 23 -7.71 4.91 -14.56
CA ALA A 23 -8.47 5.88 -15.36
C ALA A 23 -8.34 7.28 -14.72
N PRO A 24 -8.64 8.36 -15.46
CA PRO A 24 -8.68 9.72 -14.90
C PRO A 24 -9.65 9.80 -13.73
N VAL A 25 -9.26 10.50 -12.66
CA VAL A 25 -10.10 10.72 -11.47
C VAL A 25 -10.65 12.14 -11.50
N ASP A 26 -11.94 12.29 -11.19
CA ASP A 26 -12.58 13.60 -11.11
C ASP A 26 -11.88 14.49 -10.07
N GLY A 27 -11.60 15.74 -10.46
CA GLY A 27 -10.88 16.71 -9.62
C GLY A 27 -9.36 16.68 -9.75
N ASP A 28 -8.79 15.68 -10.43
CA ASP A 28 -7.37 15.71 -10.78
C ASP A 28 -7.08 16.66 -11.94
N PRO A 29 -5.83 17.12 -12.09
CA PRO A 29 -5.38 17.74 -13.32
C PRO A 29 -5.69 16.85 -14.52
N LEU A 30 -6.02 17.48 -15.64
CA LEU A 30 -6.21 16.75 -16.89
C LEU A 30 -4.98 15.86 -17.14
N PRO A 31 -5.18 14.59 -17.54
CA PRO A 31 -4.08 13.67 -17.75
C PRO A 31 -3.12 14.24 -18.81
N THR A 32 -1.84 13.91 -18.70
CA THR A 32 -0.87 14.18 -19.75
C THR A 32 -1.17 13.33 -21.00
N GLU A 33 -0.57 13.67 -22.15
CA GLU A 33 -0.69 12.81 -23.34
C GLU A 33 -0.18 11.39 -23.07
N GLU A 34 0.93 11.24 -22.35
CA GLU A 34 1.46 9.93 -21.97
C GLU A 34 0.47 9.12 -21.11
N GLN A 35 -0.21 9.78 -20.16
CA GLN A 35 -1.24 9.12 -19.35
C GLN A 35 -2.46 8.74 -20.19
N ARG A 36 -2.88 9.57 -21.15
CA ARG A 36 -3.95 9.25 -22.10
C ARG A 36 -3.59 8.03 -22.95
N GLU A 37 -2.40 8.02 -23.54
CA GLU A 37 -1.91 6.89 -24.35
C GLU A 37 -1.88 5.59 -23.52
N ARG A 38 -1.46 5.67 -22.25
CA ARG A 38 -1.51 4.53 -21.33
C ARG A 38 -2.93 4.03 -21.11
N PHE A 39 -3.91 4.90 -20.86
CA PHE A 39 -5.31 4.51 -20.67
C PHE A 39 -5.92 3.92 -21.96
N ASP A 40 -5.63 4.50 -23.12
CA ASP A 40 -6.07 3.98 -24.42
C ASP A 40 -5.49 2.59 -24.70
N GLY A 41 -4.21 2.39 -24.36
CA GLY A 41 -3.55 1.08 -24.45
C GLY A 41 -4.22 0.01 -23.56
N LEU A 42 -4.70 0.38 -22.37
CA LEU A 42 -5.48 -0.52 -21.51
C LEU A 42 -6.80 -0.91 -22.16
N THR A 43 -7.52 0.05 -22.73
CA THR A 43 -8.79 -0.20 -23.44
C THR A 43 -8.59 -1.19 -24.58
N GLN A 44 -7.56 -1.00 -25.41
CA GLN A 44 -7.25 -1.90 -26.53
C GLN A 44 -6.88 -3.31 -26.06
N ARG A 45 -6.13 -3.42 -24.96
CA ARG A 45 -5.66 -4.71 -24.44
C ARG A 45 -6.75 -5.52 -23.77
N PHE A 46 -7.66 -4.87 -23.05
CA PHE A 46 -8.67 -5.54 -22.22
C PHE A 46 -10.08 -5.48 -22.79
N GLY A 47 -10.32 -4.67 -23.82
CA GLY A 47 -11.62 -4.57 -24.50
C GLY A 47 -12.71 -3.92 -23.64
N ALA A 48 -12.33 -3.18 -22.60
CA ALA A 48 -13.23 -2.55 -21.65
C ALA A 48 -12.77 -1.12 -21.32
N PRO A 49 -13.68 -0.20 -20.96
CA PRO A 49 -13.31 1.15 -20.54
C PRO A 49 -12.38 1.13 -19.31
N PRO A 50 -11.36 2.00 -19.22
CA PRO A 50 -10.40 1.98 -18.11
C PRO A 50 -11.06 2.16 -16.74
N GLU A 51 -12.13 2.94 -16.64
CA GLU A 51 -12.91 3.17 -15.42
C GLU A 51 -13.52 1.86 -14.90
N SER A 52 -13.99 1.00 -15.79
CA SER A 52 -14.55 -0.30 -15.42
C SER A 52 -13.52 -1.26 -14.81
N MET A 53 -12.22 -1.00 -15.03
CA MET A 53 -11.11 -1.80 -14.53
C MET A 53 -10.36 -1.15 -13.37
N SER A 54 -10.60 0.14 -13.11
CA SER A 54 -9.87 0.95 -12.13
C SER A 54 -10.43 0.76 -10.73
N PRO A 55 -9.76 0.06 -9.79
CA PRO A 55 -10.32 -0.25 -8.47
C PRO A 55 -10.86 0.96 -7.71
N TYR A 56 -10.19 2.11 -7.82
CA TYR A 56 -10.62 3.37 -7.22
C TYR A 56 -12.02 3.80 -7.66
N HIS A 57 -12.41 3.55 -8.91
CA HIS A 57 -13.72 3.95 -9.44
C HIS A 57 -14.87 3.06 -8.96
N HIS A 58 -14.54 1.96 -8.27
CA HIS A 58 -15.52 1.05 -7.65
C HIS A 58 -15.47 1.11 -6.13
N VAL A 59 -14.76 2.10 -5.56
CA VAL A 59 -14.82 2.39 -4.13
C VAL A 59 -16.25 2.77 -3.76
N GLY A 60 -16.75 2.16 -2.70
CA GLY A 60 -18.10 2.35 -2.21
C GLY A 60 -18.39 1.48 -0.99
N ASP A 61 -19.65 1.44 -0.59
CA ASP A 61 -20.04 0.82 0.67
C ASP A 61 -19.88 -0.71 0.67
N GLY A 62 -19.53 -1.23 1.85
CA GLY A 62 -19.45 -2.66 2.12
C GLY A 62 -18.25 -3.35 1.47
N LEU A 63 -17.24 -2.62 0.99
CA LEU A 63 -16.00 -3.23 0.53
C LEU A 63 -15.25 -3.93 1.69
N PRO A 64 -14.44 -4.95 1.39
CA PRO A 64 -13.76 -5.70 2.43
C PRO A 64 -12.63 -4.90 3.09
N PRO A 65 -12.30 -5.19 4.37
CA PRO A 65 -11.10 -4.66 4.99
C PRO A 65 -9.87 -4.97 4.12
N THR A 66 -9.00 -3.99 3.97
CA THR A 66 -7.87 -4.06 3.06
C THR A 66 -6.57 -3.65 3.74
N ILE A 67 -5.48 -4.36 3.44
CA ILE A 67 -4.10 -3.90 3.71
C ILE A 67 -3.33 -3.77 2.39
N VAL A 68 -2.58 -2.68 2.25
CA VAL A 68 -1.76 -2.38 1.07
C VAL A 68 -0.31 -2.16 1.47
N PHE A 69 0.63 -2.82 0.80
CA PHE A 69 2.06 -2.59 0.92
C PHE A 69 2.57 -1.88 -0.34
N HIS A 70 3.17 -0.70 -0.19
CA HIS A 70 3.58 0.09 -1.35
C HIS A 70 4.88 0.86 -1.10
N GLY A 71 5.79 0.82 -2.07
CA GLY A 71 7.06 1.56 -2.02
C GLY A 71 6.89 3.02 -2.45
N THR A 72 7.49 3.97 -1.74
CA THR A 72 7.34 5.40 -2.08
C THR A 72 8.15 5.83 -3.31
N ALA A 73 9.14 5.03 -3.71
CA ALA A 73 9.96 5.23 -4.91
C ALA A 73 9.55 4.26 -6.05
N ASP A 74 8.29 3.80 -6.06
CA ASP A 74 7.77 2.93 -7.11
C ASP A 74 7.51 3.73 -8.40
N GLU A 75 8.39 3.51 -9.39
CA GLU A 75 8.31 4.12 -10.72
C GLU A 75 7.34 3.41 -11.68
N THR A 76 6.85 2.21 -11.32
CA THR A 76 5.92 1.43 -12.16
C THR A 76 4.47 1.76 -11.84
N VAL A 77 4.15 1.83 -10.54
CA VAL A 77 2.85 2.20 -10.02
C VAL A 77 3.06 3.24 -8.93
N ALA A 78 2.74 4.49 -9.24
CA ALA A 78 2.93 5.59 -8.32
C ALA A 78 2.22 5.33 -6.97
N HIS A 79 2.95 5.51 -5.87
CA HIS A 79 2.45 5.34 -4.51
C HIS A 79 1.17 6.12 -4.22
N SER A 80 1.01 7.32 -4.81
CA SER A 80 -0.17 8.15 -4.69
C SER A 80 -1.47 7.45 -5.13
N THR A 81 -1.40 6.46 -6.02
CA THR A 81 -2.59 5.67 -6.42
C THR A 81 -3.11 4.80 -5.27
N ALA A 82 -2.20 4.19 -4.49
CA ALA A 82 -2.55 3.40 -3.31
C ALA A 82 -3.08 4.28 -2.16
N VAL A 83 -2.50 5.47 -1.98
CA VAL A 83 -3.00 6.49 -1.03
C VAL A 83 -4.46 6.82 -1.33
N ARG A 84 -4.75 7.26 -2.56
CA ARG A 84 -6.12 7.60 -3.00
C ARG A 84 -7.11 6.47 -2.80
N PHE A 85 -6.72 5.24 -3.14
CA PHE A 85 -7.57 4.07 -2.95
C PHE A 85 -7.91 3.83 -1.47
N CYS A 86 -6.92 3.89 -0.59
CA CYS A 86 -7.19 3.76 0.85
C CYS A 86 -8.00 4.91 1.41
N ASP A 87 -7.76 6.15 0.99
CA ASP A 87 -8.52 7.31 1.45
C ASP A 87 -9.98 7.23 0.99
N GLY A 88 -10.21 6.79 -0.24
CA GLY A 88 -11.55 6.47 -0.72
C GLY A 88 -12.24 5.41 0.13
N LEU A 89 -11.57 4.29 0.42
CA LEU A 89 -12.14 3.25 1.30
C LEU A 89 -12.50 3.80 2.68
N ARG A 90 -11.61 4.60 3.29
CA ARG A 90 -11.84 5.21 4.61
C ARG A 90 -12.99 6.21 4.60
N ALA A 91 -13.14 7.00 3.53
CA ALA A 91 -14.27 7.91 3.35
C ALA A 91 -15.63 7.18 3.32
N HIS A 92 -15.63 5.89 2.92
CA HIS A 92 -16.78 4.99 2.97
C HIS A 92 -16.78 4.09 4.23
N GLU A 93 -16.14 4.54 5.32
CA GLU A 93 -16.05 3.83 6.60
C GLU A 93 -15.49 2.40 6.49
N THR A 94 -14.76 2.10 5.40
CA THR A 94 -14.13 0.81 5.16
C THR A 94 -12.68 0.85 5.60
N ARG A 95 -12.26 -0.14 6.39
CA ARG A 95 -10.89 -0.24 6.88
C ARG A 95 -9.90 -0.40 5.72
N CYS A 96 -8.94 0.51 5.62
CA CYS A 96 -7.76 0.38 4.76
C CYS A 96 -6.48 0.71 5.51
N ASP A 97 -5.59 -0.28 5.64
CA ASP A 97 -4.27 -0.13 6.26
C ASP A 97 -3.23 0.05 5.14
N LEU A 98 -2.68 1.26 4.99
CA LEU A 98 -1.61 1.53 4.02
C LEU A 98 -0.25 1.51 4.70
N VAL A 99 0.62 0.61 4.25
CA VAL A 99 2.01 0.50 4.70
C VAL A 99 2.94 0.99 3.60
N SER A 100 3.47 2.19 3.80
CA SER A 100 4.36 2.87 2.86
C SER A 100 5.83 2.57 3.17
N TYR A 101 6.57 1.98 2.25
CA TYR A 101 7.99 1.65 2.40
C TYR A 101 8.85 2.75 1.78
N ASN A 102 9.46 3.57 2.63
CA ASN A 102 10.24 4.72 2.17
C ASN A 102 11.43 4.28 1.29
N GLY A 103 11.54 4.85 0.09
CA GLY A 103 12.62 4.57 -0.86
C GLY A 103 12.54 3.20 -1.54
N ALA A 104 11.55 2.36 -1.22
CA ALA A 104 11.37 1.08 -1.89
C ALA A 104 10.74 1.28 -3.28
N GLY A 105 11.26 0.55 -4.27
CA GLY A 105 10.72 0.50 -5.63
C GLY A 105 9.67 -0.61 -5.83
N HIS A 106 9.24 -0.79 -7.08
CA HIS A 106 8.25 -1.81 -7.43
C HIS A 106 8.73 -3.24 -7.12
N GLY A 107 7.89 -4.06 -6.49
CA GLY A 107 8.17 -5.47 -6.26
C GLY A 107 9.24 -5.76 -5.20
N PHE A 108 9.55 -4.79 -4.34
CA PHE A 108 10.52 -4.90 -3.25
C PHE A 108 10.21 -6.05 -2.26
N PHE A 109 8.93 -6.40 -2.13
CA PHE A 109 8.40 -7.40 -1.20
C PHE A 109 8.62 -8.86 -1.64
N ASN A 110 9.12 -9.10 -2.86
CA ASN A 110 9.27 -10.46 -3.38
C ASN A 110 10.34 -11.26 -2.61
N PHE A 111 10.11 -12.55 -2.45
CA PHE A 111 11.10 -13.47 -1.88
C PHE A 111 12.40 -13.46 -2.70
N GLY A 112 13.53 -13.52 -2.01
CA GLY A 112 14.87 -13.56 -2.58
C GLY A 112 15.49 -12.19 -2.88
N ARG A 113 14.79 -11.08 -2.60
CA ARG A 113 15.33 -9.71 -2.73
C ARG A 113 16.28 -9.35 -1.60
N GLY A 114 17.16 -8.38 -1.83
CA GLY A 114 18.22 -7.99 -0.91
C GLY A 114 19.46 -8.89 -0.98
N GLU A 115 20.53 -8.48 -0.31
CA GLU A 115 21.82 -9.19 -0.28
C GLU A 115 22.36 -9.28 1.15
N GLY A 116 23.21 -10.27 1.41
CA GLY A 116 23.79 -10.49 2.75
C GLY A 116 22.71 -10.59 3.83
N ASP A 117 22.89 -9.82 4.90
CA ASP A 117 21.98 -9.78 6.05
C ASP A 117 20.63 -9.10 5.75
N GLU A 118 20.52 -8.38 4.62
CA GLU A 118 19.29 -7.71 4.18
C GLU A 118 18.41 -8.60 3.29
N ARG A 119 18.89 -9.81 2.95
CA ARG A 119 18.14 -10.75 2.12
C ARG A 119 16.82 -11.12 2.79
N ASN A 120 15.74 -11.07 2.02
CA ASN A 120 14.36 -11.33 2.45
C ASN A 120 13.79 -10.38 3.50
N ARG A 121 14.51 -9.35 3.97
CA ARG A 121 14.04 -8.47 5.05
C ARG A 121 12.65 -7.88 4.77
N MET A 122 12.43 -7.37 3.56
CA MET A 122 11.15 -6.78 3.15
C MET A 122 10.04 -7.82 2.93
N TYR A 123 10.40 -9.00 2.43
CA TYR A 123 9.48 -10.12 2.33
C TYR A 123 8.99 -10.55 3.73
N GLU A 124 9.90 -10.71 4.68
CA GLU A 124 9.57 -11.13 6.04
C GLU A 124 8.72 -10.08 6.78
N ASP A 125 9.06 -8.79 6.63
CA ASP A 125 8.28 -7.69 7.21
C ASP A 125 6.86 -7.61 6.63
N THR A 126 6.70 -7.67 5.29
CA THR A 126 5.36 -7.64 4.67
C THR A 126 4.52 -8.87 5.07
N VAL A 127 5.13 -10.06 5.16
CA VAL A 127 4.45 -11.27 5.66
C VAL A 127 4.04 -11.12 7.12
N TYR A 128 4.89 -10.55 7.98
CA TYR A 128 4.58 -10.31 9.38
C TYR A 128 3.41 -9.33 9.55
N ARG A 129 3.36 -8.27 8.74
CA ARG A 129 2.25 -7.31 8.72
C ARG A 129 0.96 -7.89 8.19
N MET A 130 1.04 -8.71 7.14
CA MET A 130 -0.11 -9.45 6.61
C MET A 130 -0.69 -10.39 7.67
N ASP A 131 0.16 -11.14 8.38
CA ASP A 131 -0.24 -11.99 9.51
C ASP A 131 -0.98 -11.15 10.57
N GLY A 132 -0.41 -10.01 10.95
CA GLY A 132 -1.05 -9.10 11.91
C GLY A 132 -2.41 -8.54 11.46
N PHE A 133 -2.53 -8.20 10.18
CA PHE A 133 -3.80 -7.78 9.59
C PHE A 133 -4.84 -8.90 9.64
N LEU A 134 -4.53 -10.09 9.13
CA LEU A 134 -5.47 -11.23 9.12
C LEU A 134 -5.85 -11.68 10.54
N TYR A 135 -4.89 -11.63 11.44
CA TYR A 135 -5.10 -11.91 12.84
C TYR A 135 -6.06 -10.90 13.51
N SER A 136 -5.96 -9.61 13.15
CA SER A 136 -6.90 -8.58 13.63
C SER A 136 -8.33 -8.75 13.11
N LEU A 137 -8.50 -9.52 12.04
CA LEU A 137 -9.82 -9.93 11.53
C LEU A 137 -10.32 -11.23 12.20
N GLU A 138 -9.55 -11.78 13.14
CA GLU A 138 -9.80 -13.07 13.81
C GLU A 138 -9.74 -14.29 12.87
N TRP A 139 -9.02 -14.17 11.75
CA TRP A 139 -8.91 -15.24 10.75
C TRP A 139 -7.73 -16.18 10.98
N LEU A 140 -6.79 -15.78 11.82
CA LEU A 140 -5.64 -16.59 12.19
C LEU A 140 -5.68 -16.93 13.69
N ASP A 141 -5.37 -18.17 14.00
CA ASP A 141 -5.15 -18.60 15.37
C ASP A 141 -3.83 -18.03 15.91
N PRO A 142 -3.76 -17.73 17.22
CA PRO A 142 -2.50 -17.31 17.83
C PRO A 142 -1.45 -18.42 17.66
N LYS A 143 -0.29 -18.06 17.10
CA LYS A 143 0.85 -18.98 16.96
C LYS A 143 1.20 -19.61 18.32
N PRO A 144 1.53 -20.90 18.41
CA PRO A 144 2.01 -21.47 19.66
C PRO A 144 3.37 -20.86 20.05
N ASN A 145 3.62 -20.80 21.36
CA ASN A 145 4.93 -20.58 21.93
C ASN A 145 5.87 -21.76 21.61
N PRO A 146 7.20 -21.61 21.73
CA PRO A 146 8.14 -22.73 21.57
C PRO A 146 7.85 -23.94 22.47
N ASP A 147 7.15 -23.73 23.58
CA ASP A 147 6.71 -24.76 24.52
C ASP A 147 5.35 -25.39 24.16
N GLY A 148 4.76 -25.03 23.02
CA GLY A 148 3.48 -25.56 22.53
C GLY A 148 2.23 -24.91 23.14
N THR A 149 2.36 -23.99 24.10
CA THR A 149 1.21 -23.25 24.64
C THR A 149 0.71 -22.22 23.62
N PRO A 150 -0.61 -21.96 23.48
CA PRO A 150 -1.08 -20.89 22.60
C PRO A 150 -0.51 -19.54 23.04
N ARG A 151 0.06 -18.74 22.11
CA ARG A 151 0.42 -17.36 22.47
C ARG A 151 -0.84 -16.63 22.90
N LYS A 152 -0.70 -15.76 23.90
CA LYS A 152 -1.80 -14.87 24.30
C LYS A 152 -2.26 -14.11 23.07
N ARG A 153 -3.59 -14.05 22.86
CA ARG A 153 -4.15 -13.25 21.78
C ARG A 153 -3.77 -11.78 22.03
N ARG A 154 -2.80 -11.27 21.26
CA ARG A 154 -2.39 -9.85 21.25
C ARG A 154 -3.53 -8.98 20.68
N THR A 155 -3.65 -7.72 21.08
CA THR A 155 -4.61 -6.82 20.43
C THR A 155 -4.10 -6.43 19.04
N TRP A 156 -5.00 -5.94 18.19
CA TRP A 156 -4.61 -5.31 16.92
C TRP A 156 -3.56 -4.21 17.14
N GLU A 157 -3.74 -3.38 18.17
CA GLU A 157 -2.80 -2.29 18.49
C GLU A 157 -1.42 -2.81 18.92
N ASP A 158 -1.36 -3.95 19.61
CA ASP A 158 -0.09 -4.59 19.97
C ASP A 158 0.66 -5.07 18.72
N VAL A 159 -0.04 -5.72 17.79
CA VAL A 159 0.57 -6.27 16.58
C VAL A 159 0.95 -5.16 15.61
N LEU A 160 0.09 -4.17 15.43
CA LEU A 160 0.36 -2.96 14.64
C LEU A 160 1.49 -2.14 15.28
N GLY A 161 1.48 -1.99 16.60
CA GLY A 161 2.51 -1.27 17.35
C GLY A 161 3.90 -1.88 17.20
N ASP A 162 3.99 -3.21 17.15
CA ASP A 162 5.24 -3.91 16.84
C ASP A 162 5.61 -3.82 15.36
N ALA A 163 4.64 -3.93 14.46
CA ALA A 163 4.87 -3.79 13.03
C ALA A 163 5.31 -2.38 12.64
N LEU A 164 4.77 -1.33 13.27
CA LEU A 164 5.13 0.06 13.00
C LEU A 164 6.48 0.47 13.63
N LYS A 165 7.10 -0.37 14.45
CA LYS A 165 8.46 -0.10 14.92
C LYS A 165 9.43 -0.21 13.74
N PRO A 166 10.43 0.68 13.66
CA PRO A 166 11.51 0.52 12.70
C PRO A 166 12.15 -0.86 12.88
N PRO A 167 12.52 -1.54 11.78
CA PRO A 167 13.38 -2.69 11.90
C PRO A 167 14.76 -2.24 12.45
N PRO A 168 15.55 -3.14 13.06
CA PRO A 168 16.85 -2.78 13.62
C PRO A 168 17.74 -2.07 12.57
N GLY A 169 18.17 -0.84 12.85
CA GLY A 169 18.98 -0.02 11.93
C GLY A 169 18.20 0.68 10.80
N GLY A 170 16.87 0.59 10.78
CA GLY A 170 16.01 1.33 9.85
C GLY A 170 15.34 2.55 10.49
N THR A 171 14.92 3.51 9.68
CA THR A 171 14.02 4.59 10.10
C THR A 171 12.61 4.05 10.30
N ALA A 172 11.90 4.56 11.31
CA ALA A 172 10.50 4.19 11.51
C ALA A 172 9.72 4.64 10.28
N LEU A 173 8.89 3.77 9.72
CA LEU A 173 7.95 4.24 8.70
C LEU A 173 7.01 5.23 9.37
N PRO A 174 6.71 6.38 8.74
CA PRO A 174 5.75 7.32 9.30
C PRO A 174 4.46 6.56 9.59
N ARG A 175 3.88 6.80 10.77
CA ARG A 175 2.50 6.37 11.03
C ARG A 175 1.63 6.89 9.90
N ALA A 176 0.61 6.14 9.52
CA ALA A 176 -0.56 6.75 8.92
C ALA A 176 -1.13 7.71 9.98
N THR A 177 -0.70 8.96 9.93
CA THR A 177 -1.35 10.07 10.60
C THR A 177 -2.19 10.74 9.53
N ASP A 178 -3.47 10.95 9.79
CA ASP A 178 -4.42 11.63 8.90
C ASP A 178 -4.10 13.13 8.71
N ASP A 179 -2.87 13.56 8.99
CA ASP A 179 -2.48 14.97 8.97
C ASP A 179 -1.25 15.16 8.09
N GLU A 180 -1.48 15.63 6.86
CA GLU A 180 -0.47 16.39 6.09
C GLU A 180 -0.08 17.71 6.79
N GLU A 181 -0.74 18.10 7.89
CA GLU A 181 -0.61 19.42 8.50
C GLU A 181 0.71 19.67 9.27
N ASN A 182 1.57 18.66 9.47
CA ASN A 182 2.83 18.83 10.22
C ASN A 182 4.10 18.37 9.48
N ALA A 183 4.10 18.37 8.15
CA ALA A 183 5.37 18.44 7.43
C ALA A 183 5.98 19.83 7.66
N GLU A 184 6.93 19.94 8.60
CA GLU A 184 7.71 21.18 8.77
C GLU A 184 8.28 21.60 7.40
N PRO A 185 8.07 22.85 6.96
CA PRO A 185 8.67 23.31 5.72
C PRO A 185 10.20 23.24 5.84
N PRO A 186 10.93 22.91 4.76
CA PRO A 186 12.38 22.87 4.80
C PRO A 186 12.91 24.23 5.26
N ALA A 187 13.83 24.19 6.22
CA ALA A 187 14.42 25.39 6.81
C ALA A 187 14.92 26.36 5.71
N PRO A 188 14.55 27.65 5.76
CA PRO A 188 15.02 28.61 4.78
C PRO A 188 16.51 28.87 5.02
N GLY A 189 17.37 28.43 4.09
CA GLY A 189 18.80 28.77 4.16
C GLY A 189 19.81 27.78 3.60
N GLN A 190 19.43 26.76 2.82
CA GLN A 190 20.41 26.01 2.03
C GLN A 190 20.41 26.52 0.59
N SER A 191 21.31 27.46 0.35
CA SER A 191 21.64 28.02 -0.95
C SER A 191 21.92 26.92 -1.96
N ARG A 192 21.30 27.01 -3.14
CA ARG A 192 21.69 26.26 -4.34
C ARG A 192 23.18 26.55 -4.61
N PRO A 193 24.03 25.56 -4.93
CA PRO A 193 25.26 25.88 -5.63
C PRO A 193 24.87 26.35 -7.04
N ASP A 194 25.17 27.61 -7.26
CA ASP A 194 25.25 28.26 -8.55
C ASP A 194 26.20 27.47 -9.47
N GLY A 195 25.85 27.41 -10.75
CA GLY A 195 26.51 26.58 -11.74
C GLY A 195 26.21 27.03 -13.15
N SER A 196 26.34 28.34 -13.40
CA SER A 196 26.55 28.87 -14.75
C SER A 196 28.04 28.87 -15.10
N GLU A 197 28.33 28.24 -16.24
CA GLU A 197 29.33 28.60 -17.26
C GLU A 197 30.85 28.42 -17.01
N GLU A 198 31.44 27.52 -17.80
CA GLU A 198 32.49 27.75 -18.83
C GLU A 198 33.55 26.63 -18.85
N GLY A 199 33.79 26.06 -20.04
CA GLY A 199 34.90 25.13 -20.33
C GLY A 199 34.55 24.00 -21.27
#